data_AF-A0A9E2JH66-F1
#
_entry.id   AF-A0A9E2JH66-F1
#
_cell.length_a   1.000
_cell.length_b   1.000
_cell.length_c   1.000
_cell.angle_alpha   90.00
_cell.angle_beta   90.00
_cell.angle_gamma   90.00
#
_symmetry.space_group_name_H-M   'P 1'
#
loop_
_entity.id
_entity.type
_entity.pdbx_description
1 polymer ?
#
loop_
_entity_poly.entity_id
_entity_poly.type
_entity_poly.pdbx_seq_one_letter_code
_entity_poly.pdbx_strand_id
1 'polypeptide(L)'
;DGDSFTVAIKCREVHPDGEEEWVTIATKTITYPGRPDPEASIEYETATPACGSSQVLSASGEGSGYFWKIEGGSGGAELSGMTGKSVTLSAPSSNANCEENCTVQMGWCLGTDRAEIIDEVAFNFDCSTPDAGIVYSTLTQACGGGQTLSSSDGQSYGWRIASGGGTLSAATGSSVTLTAPATNPNCASNCTVEMVRCPGTEWETVLDSVNIAFNQYTAADTAFITCSGAPVFNCYLSGWKCNFQYTYGWYGCDGTPLGTTYYACKLNLYGDACWGADAADYWGSSAVYLTACNGGVGNCGNTAGCHPDYYNRSECSGACFPRDQRQPAMIAGGCCPGPLW
;
A
#
# COMPACT_ATOMS: atom_id res chain seq x y z
N ASP A 1 -30.78 -31.46 41.37
CA ASP A 1 -29.47 -31.67 40.71
C ASP A 1 -29.67 -32.02 39.24
N GLY A 2 -30.47 -31.21 38.54
CA GLY A 2 -31.29 -31.68 37.42
C GLY A 2 -30.82 -31.23 36.05
N ASP A 3 -30.15 -32.13 35.33
CA ASP A 3 -29.93 -32.02 33.88
C ASP A 3 -30.98 -32.77 33.06
N SER A 4 -31.88 -33.50 33.72
CA SER A 4 -33.05 -34.07 33.07
C SER A 4 -34.16 -34.33 34.08
N PHE A 5 -35.40 -34.38 33.59
CA PHE A 5 -36.50 -34.97 34.33
C PHE A 5 -37.24 -35.95 33.43
N THR A 6 -37.63 -37.07 34.03
CA THR A 6 -38.35 -38.14 33.32
C THR A 6 -39.83 -38.00 33.59
N VAL A 7 -40.61 -37.78 32.54
CA VAL A 7 -42.08 -37.81 32.63
C VAL A 7 -42.53 -39.24 32.34
N ALA A 8 -43.24 -39.84 33.30
CA ALA A 8 -43.91 -41.11 33.12
C ALA A 8 -45.35 -40.89 32.66
N ILE A 9 -45.71 -41.45 31.50
CA ILE A 9 -47.11 -41.54 31.06
C ILE A 9 -47.69 -42.79 31.70
N LYS A 10 -48.68 -42.60 32.57
CA LYS A 10 -49.38 -43.69 33.24
C LYS A 10 -50.78 -43.86 32.65
N CYS A 11 -51.19 -45.11 32.47
CA CYS A 11 -52.57 -45.47 32.17
C CYS A 11 -53.18 -46.14 33.40
N ARG A 12 -54.50 -45.99 33.54
CA ARG A 12 -55.30 -46.65 34.56
C ARG A 12 -55.77 -47.98 34.00
N GLU A 13 -55.33 -49.07 34.59
CA GLU A 13 -55.89 -50.40 34.35
C GLU A 13 -56.94 -50.68 35.43
N VAL A 14 -58.07 -51.24 35.00
CA VAL A 14 -59.15 -51.67 35.89
C VAL A 14 -59.29 -53.17 35.72
N HIS A 15 -59.04 -53.91 36.79
CA HIS A 15 -59.12 -55.35 36.81
C HIS A 15 -60.59 -55.82 36.86
N PRO A 16 -60.88 -57.07 36.45
CA PRO A 16 -62.24 -57.61 36.44
C PRO A 16 -62.94 -57.65 37.81
N ASP A 17 -62.18 -57.60 38.90
CA ASP A 17 -62.65 -57.53 40.30
C ASP A 17 -62.90 -56.10 40.79
N GLY A 18 -62.64 -55.10 39.94
CA GLY A 18 -62.81 -53.68 40.26
C GLY A 18 -61.60 -53.04 40.95
N GLU A 19 -60.49 -53.76 41.14
CA GLU A 19 -59.25 -53.14 41.58
C GLU A 19 -58.64 -52.28 40.47
N GLU A 20 -58.04 -51.17 40.86
CA GLU A 20 -57.46 -50.21 39.92
C GLU A 20 -55.98 -50.02 40.18
N GLU A 21 -55.18 -50.12 39.13
CA GLU A 21 -53.73 -49.90 39.17
C GLU A 21 -53.30 -48.88 38.12
N TRP A 22 -52.35 -48.02 38.47
CA TRP A 22 -51.75 -47.06 37.55
C TRP A 22 -50.43 -47.61 37.00
N VAL A 23 -50.47 -48.14 35.78
CA VAL A 23 -49.32 -48.74 35.10
C VAL A 23 -48.61 -47.69 34.25
N THR A 24 -47.28 -47.64 34.34
CA THR A 24 -46.48 -46.74 33.48
C THR A 24 -46.32 -47.38 32.10
N ILE A 25 -46.91 -46.76 31.09
CA ILE A 25 -46.91 -47.29 29.72
C ILE A 25 -45.81 -46.68 28.85
N ALA A 26 -45.28 -45.52 29.23
CA ALA A 26 -44.14 -44.90 28.58
C ALA A 26 -43.39 -43.98 29.55
N THR A 27 -42.10 -43.80 29.30
CA THR A 27 -41.30 -42.76 29.95
C THR A 27 -40.63 -41.91 28.87
N LYS A 28 -40.60 -40.61 29.09
CA LYS A 28 -39.86 -39.67 28.25
C LYS A 28 -38.94 -38.84 29.12
N THR A 29 -37.64 -39.00 28.91
CA THR A 29 -36.63 -38.16 29.55
C THR A 29 -36.52 -36.86 28.76
N ILE A 30 -36.78 -35.74 29.43
CA ILE A 30 -36.53 -34.41 28.90
C ILE A 30 -35.22 -33.95 29.52
N THR A 31 -34.17 -33.89 28.70
CA THR A 31 -32.87 -33.35 29.09
C THR A 31 -32.89 -31.85 28.86
N TYR A 32 -32.67 -31.07 29.91
CA TYR A 32 -32.39 -29.64 29.72
C TYR A 32 -30.94 -29.53 29.26
N PRO A 33 -30.61 -28.69 28.27
CA PRO A 33 -29.22 -28.30 28.07
C PRO A 33 -28.77 -27.71 29.41
N GLY A 34 -27.77 -28.35 30.04
CA GLY A 34 -27.33 -28.02 31.41
C GLY A 34 -27.13 -26.52 31.56
N ARG A 35 -27.57 -25.98 32.71
CA ARG A 35 -27.55 -24.55 33.02
C ARG A 35 -26.16 -23.98 32.69
N PRO A 36 -26.02 -23.09 31.69
CA PRO A 36 -24.76 -22.43 31.38
C PRO A 36 -24.11 -21.79 32.61
N ASP A 37 -22.79 -21.76 32.65
CA ASP A 37 -22.05 -21.11 33.72
C ASP A 37 -22.15 -19.58 33.54
N PRO A 38 -22.71 -18.84 34.52
CA PRO A 38 -22.82 -17.38 34.44
C PRO A 38 -21.47 -16.67 34.49
N GLU A 39 -20.37 -17.38 34.84
CA GLU A 39 -19.01 -16.85 34.82
C GLU A 39 -18.20 -17.32 33.59
N ALA A 40 -18.86 -17.96 32.61
CA ALA A 40 -18.21 -18.37 31.36
C ALA A 40 -17.67 -17.15 30.59
N SER A 41 -16.59 -17.36 29.86
CA SER A 41 -15.97 -16.38 28.96
C SER A 41 -15.84 -16.97 27.56
N ILE A 42 -15.72 -16.11 26.57
CA ILE A 42 -15.43 -16.49 25.18
C ILE A 42 -13.94 -16.80 25.07
N GLU A 43 -13.63 -18.05 24.72
CA GLU A 43 -12.29 -18.48 24.33
C GLU A 43 -12.14 -18.41 22.81
N TYR A 44 -11.02 -17.85 22.38
CA TYR A 44 -10.70 -17.60 20.97
C TYR A 44 -9.18 -17.65 20.76
N GLU A 45 -8.73 -17.80 19.50
CA GLU A 45 -7.31 -17.88 19.16
C GLU A 45 -6.67 -16.48 19.10
N THR A 46 -7.34 -15.55 18.42
CA THR A 46 -6.88 -14.17 18.30
C THR A 46 -8.04 -13.19 18.14
N ALA A 47 -7.91 -12.00 18.73
CA ALA A 47 -8.84 -10.90 18.49
C ALA A 47 -8.60 -10.22 17.14
N THR A 48 -7.50 -10.56 16.44
CA THR A 48 -7.15 -10.01 15.13
C THR A 48 -7.01 -11.08 14.04
N PRO A 49 -8.08 -11.83 13.73
CA PRO A 49 -8.02 -12.86 12.69
C PRO A 49 -7.84 -12.22 11.31
N ALA A 50 -7.05 -12.87 10.45
CA ALA A 50 -6.86 -12.44 9.07
C ALA A 50 -8.17 -12.56 8.27
N CYS A 51 -8.37 -11.68 7.29
CA CYS A 51 -9.54 -11.75 6.43
C CYS A 51 -9.61 -13.03 5.59
N GLY A 52 -10.82 -13.56 5.41
CA GLY A 52 -11.08 -14.86 4.79
C GLY A 52 -10.70 -16.08 5.65
N SER A 53 -10.15 -15.88 6.85
CA SER A 53 -9.89 -16.96 7.80
C SER A 53 -11.14 -17.31 8.61
N SER A 54 -11.04 -18.38 9.39
CA SER A 54 -12.07 -18.74 10.35
C SER A 54 -11.41 -19.24 11.63
N GLN A 55 -12.03 -18.93 12.77
CA GLN A 55 -11.60 -19.44 14.07
C GLN A 55 -12.80 -19.96 14.87
N VAL A 56 -12.54 -20.86 15.80
CA VAL A 56 -13.57 -21.40 16.69
C VAL A 56 -13.65 -20.52 17.94
N LEU A 57 -14.84 -20.08 18.27
CA LEU A 57 -15.18 -19.45 19.54
C LEU A 57 -15.83 -20.50 20.45
N SER A 58 -15.38 -20.60 21.70
CA SER A 58 -15.92 -21.59 22.65
C SER A 58 -16.23 -20.95 24.00
N ALA A 59 -17.31 -21.39 24.66
CA ALA A 59 -17.58 -21.02 26.04
C ALA A 59 -16.65 -21.81 26.99
N SER A 60 -15.95 -21.13 27.90
CA SER A 60 -15.08 -21.77 28.90
C SER A 60 -15.87 -22.61 29.92
N GLY A 61 -17.13 -22.23 30.19
CA GLY A 61 -18.01 -22.89 31.15
C GLY A 61 -18.57 -24.24 30.69
N GLU A 62 -19.09 -25.01 31.65
CA GLU A 62 -19.85 -26.24 31.37
C GLU A 62 -21.26 -25.91 30.80
N GLY A 63 -21.91 -26.89 30.18
CA GLY A 63 -23.22 -26.72 29.54
C GLY A 63 -23.17 -26.42 28.03
N SER A 64 -24.34 -26.50 27.38
CA SER A 64 -24.50 -26.31 25.92
C SER A 64 -25.58 -25.29 25.56
N GLY A 65 -26.18 -24.64 26.56
CA GLY A 65 -27.29 -23.69 26.41
C GLY A 65 -26.88 -22.26 26.04
N TYR A 66 -25.66 -22.04 25.56
CA TYR A 66 -25.20 -20.73 25.13
C TYR A 66 -25.79 -20.35 23.77
N PHE A 67 -26.06 -19.06 23.59
CA PHE A 67 -26.34 -18.46 22.29
C PHE A 67 -25.23 -17.49 21.90
N TRP A 68 -25.11 -17.26 20.60
CA TRP A 68 -24.07 -16.43 19.99
C TRP A 68 -24.74 -15.47 19.00
N LYS A 69 -24.30 -14.21 19.00
CA LYS A 69 -24.74 -13.22 18.00
C LYS A 69 -23.63 -12.23 17.70
N ILE A 70 -23.69 -11.66 16.50
CA ILE A 70 -22.89 -10.47 16.14
C ILE A 70 -23.78 -9.25 16.39
N GLU A 71 -23.35 -8.32 17.24
CA GLU A 71 -24.15 -7.14 17.60
C GLU A 71 -23.85 -5.90 16.75
N GLY A 72 -22.67 -5.82 16.12
CA GLY A 72 -22.33 -4.70 15.25
C GLY A 72 -21.01 -4.88 14.51
N GLY A 73 -20.83 -4.05 13.47
CA GLY A 73 -19.58 -3.93 12.71
C GLY A 73 -19.15 -5.21 12.00
N SER A 74 -20.11 -6.04 11.56
CA SER A 74 -19.76 -7.37 11.08
C SER A 74 -18.87 -7.33 9.85
N GLY A 75 -18.94 -6.29 9.00
CA GLY A 75 -18.15 -6.20 7.78
C GLY A 75 -18.38 -7.37 6.80
N GLY A 76 -19.39 -8.22 7.04
CA GLY A 76 -19.60 -9.50 6.34
C GLY A 76 -19.08 -10.75 7.08
N ALA A 77 -18.67 -10.62 8.34
CA ALA A 77 -18.36 -11.75 9.21
C ALA A 77 -19.62 -12.57 9.54
N GLU A 78 -19.44 -13.89 9.68
CA GLU A 78 -20.54 -14.82 9.92
C GLU A 78 -20.21 -15.80 11.05
N LEU A 79 -21.24 -16.22 11.79
CA LEU A 79 -21.15 -17.33 12.73
C LEU A 79 -21.76 -18.58 12.10
N SER A 80 -21.11 -19.74 12.28
CA SER A 80 -21.61 -21.03 11.76
C SER A 80 -22.93 -21.49 12.37
N GLY A 81 -23.38 -20.84 13.45
CA GLY A 81 -24.63 -21.09 14.15
C GLY A 81 -24.87 -20.06 15.24
N MET A 82 -26.05 -20.09 15.85
CA MET A 82 -26.45 -19.14 16.89
C MET A 82 -26.54 -19.76 18.29
N THR A 83 -26.31 -21.07 18.44
CA THR A 83 -26.45 -21.80 19.70
C THR A 83 -25.45 -22.93 19.82
N GLY A 84 -25.05 -23.27 21.05
CA GLY A 84 -24.17 -24.40 21.35
C GLY A 84 -22.96 -23.97 22.16
N LYS A 85 -22.13 -24.94 22.57
CA LYS A 85 -20.91 -24.66 23.35
C LYS A 85 -19.83 -23.92 22.54
N SER A 86 -19.84 -24.09 21.23
CA SER A 86 -18.89 -23.43 20.32
C SER A 86 -19.54 -23.09 18.98
N VAL A 87 -19.00 -22.07 18.33
CA VAL A 87 -19.36 -21.61 16.99
C VAL A 87 -18.09 -21.23 16.22
N THR A 88 -18.10 -21.36 14.91
CA THR A 88 -17.02 -20.85 14.07
C THR A 88 -17.34 -19.43 13.65
N LEU A 89 -16.45 -18.49 13.92
CA LEU A 89 -16.46 -17.12 13.36
C LEU A 89 -15.66 -17.12 12.07
N SER A 90 -16.31 -16.79 10.96
CA SER A 90 -15.71 -16.58 9.65
C SER A 90 -15.45 -15.10 9.45
N ALA A 91 -14.19 -14.73 9.25
CA ALA A 91 -13.81 -13.37 8.88
C ALA A 91 -14.31 -13.03 7.47
N PRO A 92 -14.65 -11.76 7.20
CA PRO A 92 -15.03 -11.35 5.85
C PRO A 92 -13.87 -11.58 4.88
N SER A 93 -14.19 -11.83 3.61
CA SER A 93 -13.16 -12.05 2.57
C SER A 93 -12.35 -10.80 2.24
N SER A 94 -12.83 -9.61 2.64
CA SER A 94 -12.17 -8.31 2.50
C SER A 94 -12.83 -7.29 3.43
N ASN A 95 -12.16 -6.19 3.78
CA ASN A 95 -12.77 -5.09 4.55
C ASN A 95 -13.40 -4.05 3.62
N ALA A 96 -13.94 -4.47 2.47
CA ALA A 96 -14.54 -3.57 1.49
C ALA A 96 -15.62 -2.64 2.10
N ASN A 97 -16.18 -3.01 3.25
CA ASN A 97 -17.20 -2.28 3.98
C ASN A 97 -16.69 -1.41 5.14
N CYS A 98 -15.36 -1.35 5.37
CA CYS A 98 -14.75 -0.42 6.33
C CYS A 98 -15.11 -0.64 7.80
N GLU A 99 -15.76 -1.76 8.10
CA GLU A 99 -15.99 -2.24 9.44
C GLU A 99 -14.86 -3.22 9.75
N GLU A 100 -13.82 -2.71 10.40
CA GLU A 100 -12.69 -3.54 10.86
C GLU A 100 -13.08 -4.33 12.12
N ASN A 101 -14.10 -3.85 12.85
CA ASN A 101 -14.42 -4.34 14.18
C ASN A 101 -15.78 -5.06 14.22
N CYS A 102 -15.77 -6.37 14.37
CA CYS A 102 -16.97 -7.16 14.66
C CYS A 102 -17.08 -7.40 16.16
N THR A 103 -18.24 -7.13 16.74
CA THR A 103 -18.50 -7.47 18.15
C THR A 103 -19.33 -8.74 18.23
N VAL A 104 -18.75 -9.79 18.81
CA VAL A 104 -19.44 -11.06 19.08
C VAL A 104 -19.82 -11.12 20.55
N GLN A 105 -21.08 -11.43 20.81
CA GLN A 105 -21.60 -11.66 22.14
C GLN A 105 -21.98 -13.12 22.34
N MET A 106 -21.68 -13.61 23.53
CA MET A 106 -22.12 -14.89 24.05
C MET A 106 -23.09 -14.64 25.20
N GLY A 107 -24.18 -15.39 25.22
CA GLY A 107 -25.16 -15.28 26.28
C GLY A 107 -25.93 -16.56 26.52
N TRP A 108 -26.96 -16.47 27.34
CA TRP A 108 -27.87 -17.57 27.64
C TRP A 108 -29.30 -17.08 27.88
N CYS A 109 -30.26 -18.00 27.77
CA CYS A 109 -31.68 -17.71 28.00
C CYS A 109 -32.12 -18.28 29.35
N LEU A 110 -32.63 -17.43 30.25
CA LEU A 110 -33.10 -17.82 31.59
C LEU A 110 -34.52 -18.40 31.63
N GLY A 111 -34.95 -19.14 30.59
CA GLY A 111 -36.30 -19.74 30.53
C GLY A 111 -37.47 -18.75 30.57
N THR A 112 -37.17 -17.46 30.50
CA THR A 112 -38.08 -16.33 30.32
C THR A 112 -37.53 -15.51 29.15
N ASP A 113 -38.32 -14.65 28.55
CA ASP A 113 -38.05 -13.95 27.28
C ASP A 113 -36.85 -12.96 27.30
N ARG A 114 -35.95 -13.11 28.28
CA ARG A 114 -34.75 -12.31 28.48
C ARG A 114 -33.51 -13.17 28.24
N ALA A 115 -32.77 -12.77 27.22
CA ALA A 115 -31.39 -13.17 26.98
C ALA A 115 -30.48 -12.33 27.89
N GLU A 116 -29.57 -12.99 28.61
CA GLU A 116 -28.51 -12.32 29.36
C GLU A 116 -27.20 -12.53 28.61
N ILE A 117 -26.47 -11.43 28.38
CA ILE A 117 -25.12 -11.45 27.78
C ILE A 117 -24.15 -11.77 28.90
N ILE A 118 -23.36 -12.81 28.70
CA ILE A 118 -22.37 -13.28 29.67
C ILE A 118 -21.02 -12.63 29.35
N ASP A 119 -20.64 -12.58 28.07
CA ASP A 119 -19.36 -12.03 27.63
C ASP A 119 -19.44 -11.46 26.21
N GLU A 120 -18.52 -10.56 25.90
CA GLU A 120 -18.44 -9.81 24.66
C GLU A 120 -16.97 -9.65 24.23
N VAL A 121 -16.69 -9.95 22.97
CA VAL A 121 -15.35 -9.76 22.39
C VAL A 121 -15.47 -8.96 21.09
N ALA A 122 -14.67 -7.90 21.00
CA ALA A 122 -14.45 -7.18 19.75
C ALA A 122 -13.30 -7.82 18.98
N PHE A 123 -13.56 -8.18 17.72
CA PHE A 123 -12.59 -8.70 16.77
C PHE A 123 -12.24 -7.62 15.77
N ASN A 124 -10.96 -7.32 15.63
CA ASN A 124 -10.43 -6.42 14.60
C ASN A 124 -9.83 -7.24 13.45
N PHE A 125 -10.56 -7.42 12.36
CA PHE A 125 -10.08 -8.24 11.26
C PHE A 125 -8.86 -7.62 10.58
N ASP A 126 -7.75 -8.37 10.58
CA ASP A 126 -6.55 -7.96 9.85
C ASP A 126 -6.76 -8.22 8.36
N CYS A 127 -7.36 -7.22 7.74
CA CYS A 127 -7.51 -7.09 6.30
C CYS A 127 -6.34 -6.31 5.71
N SER A 128 -5.12 -6.44 6.24
CA SER A 128 -3.93 -6.02 5.50
C SER A 128 -3.92 -6.78 4.17
N THR A 129 -4.54 -6.20 3.14
CA THR A 129 -4.39 -6.70 1.79
C THR A 129 -2.90 -6.66 1.48
N PRO A 130 -2.38 -7.58 0.65
CA PRO A 130 -1.09 -7.33 0.03
C PRO A 130 -1.09 -5.92 -0.56
N ASP A 131 -0.01 -5.16 -0.35
CA ASP A 131 0.13 -3.74 -0.73
C ASP A 131 -0.49 -3.49 -2.12
N ALA A 132 -1.73 -2.97 -2.13
CA ALA A 132 -2.43 -2.68 -3.35
C ALA A 132 -1.86 -1.37 -3.89
N GLY A 133 -1.34 -1.43 -5.12
CA GLY A 133 -0.73 -0.30 -5.80
C GLY A 133 -1.57 0.20 -6.97
N ILE A 134 -1.31 1.43 -7.38
CA ILE A 134 -1.89 2.02 -8.58
C ILE A 134 -1.10 1.53 -9.79
N VAL A 135 -1.77 0.83 -10.69
CA VAL A 135 -1.28 0.49 -12.03
C VAL A 135 -1.69 1.59 -12.99
N TYR A 136 -0.71 2.15 -13.70
CA TYR A 136 -0.88 3.24 -14.67
C TYR A 136 -0.08 2.96 -15.94
N SER A 137 -0.41 3.64 -17.03
CA SER A 137 0.32 3.48 -18.30
C SER A 137 1.53 4.41 -18.40
N THR A 138 1.43 5.62 -17.84
CA THR A 138 2.50 6.63 -17.90
C THR A 138 2.38 7.67 -16.78
N LEU A 139 3.51 8.16 -16.29
CA LEU A 139 3.58 9.29 -15.34
C LEU A 139 3.57 10.65 -16.04
N THR A 140 3.61 10.65 -17.37
CA THR A 140 3.55 11.83 -18.24
C THR A 140 2.44 11.66 -19.25
N GLN A 141 1.44 12.54 -19.23
CA GLN A 141 0.24 12.46 -20.07
C GLN A 141 0.04 13.76 -20.85
N ALA A 142 -0.42 13.67 -22.09
CA ALA A 142 -0.76 14.85 -22.87
C ALA A 142 -1.99 15.57 -22.29
N CYS A 143 -2.00 16.91 -22.30
CA CYS A 143 -3.19 17.69 -21.94
C CYS A 143 -4.40 17.30 -22.81
N GLY A 144 -5.58 17.22 -22.19
CA GLY A 144 -6.81 16.71 -22.80
C GLY A 144 -6.84 15.21 -23.10
N GLY A 145 -5.74 14.49 -22.89
CA GLY A 145 -5.69 13.03 -22.99
C GLY A 145 -6.33 12.34 -21.79
N GLY A 146 -6.53 11.03 -21.89
CA GLY A 146 -6.99 10.18 -20.79
C GLY A 146 -6.08 8.97 -20.58
N GLN A 147 -5.96 8.49 -19.35
CA GLN A 147 -5.37 7.19 -19.04
C GLN A 147 -6.20 6.44 -18.00
N THR A 148 -6.16 5.11 -18.02
CA THR A 148 -6.79 4.27 -16.99
C THR A 148 -5.80 4.03 -15.86
N LEU A 149 -6.26 4.25 -14.63
CA LEU A 149 -5.62 3.85 -13.39
C LEU A 149 -6.39 2.66 -12.83
N SER A 150 -5.69 1.62 -12.39
CA SER A 150 -6.31 0.39 -11.88
C SER A 150 -5.63 -0.06 -10.59
N SER A 151 -6.35 -0.74 -9.72
CA SER A 151 -5.77 -1.42 -8.56
C SER A 151 -4.99 -2.66 -8.99
N SER A 152 -3.79 -2.89 -8.42
CA SER A 152 -2.95 -4.05 -8.74
C SER A 152 -3.58 -5.41 -8.41
N ASP A 153 -4.51 -5.44 -7.47
CA ASP A 153 -5.23 -6.64 -6.99
C ASP A 153 -6.63 -6.81 -7.62
N GLY A 154 -7.07 -5.87 -8.46
CA GLY A 154 -8.40 -5.85 -9.08
C GLY A 154 -9.57 -5.51 -8.15
N GLN A 155 -9.33 -5.14 -6.89
CA GLN A 155 -10.38 -4.80 -5.93
C GLN A 155 -10.89 -3.37 -6.10
N SER A 156 -12.10 -3.09 -5.61
CA SER A 156 -12.68 -1.75 -5.68
C SER A 156 -12.16 -0.86 -4.56
N TYR A 157 -11.62 0.30 -4.91
CA TYR A 157 -11.14 1.33 -3.97
C TYR A 157 -11.78 2.69 -4.23
N GLY A 158 -11.64 3.59 -3.26
CA GLY A 158 -11.85 5.02 -3.47
C GLY A 158 -10.71 5.62 -4.29
N TRP A 159 -11.04 6.60 -5.11
CA TRP A 159 -10.07 7.33 -5.93
C TRP A 159 -10.31 8.82 -5.79
N ARG A 160 -9.24 9.60 -5.64
CA ARG A 160 -9.34 11.05 -5.62
C ARG A 160 -8.10 11.72 -6.21
N ILE A 161 -8.31 12.95 -6.66
CA ILE A 161 -7.22 13.88 -6.98
C ILE A 161 -6.93 14.66 -5.70
N ALA A 162 -5.82 14.36 -5.05
CA ALA A 162 -5.40 15.02 -3.80
C ALA A 162 -4.92 16.46 -4.04
N SER A 163 -4.29 16.71 -5.18
CA SER A 163 -3.87 18.04 -5.63
C SER A 163 -3.75 18.11 -7.15
N GLY A 164 -3.73 19.33 -7.70
CA GLY A 164 -3.55 19.59 -9.13
C GLY A 164 -4.85 19.69 -9.92
N GLY A 165 -4.81 19.33 -11.20
CA GLY A 165 -5.96 19.39 -12.11
C GLY A 165 -6.37 18.03 -12.67
N GLY A 166 -7.34 18.06 -13.59
CA GLY A 166 -7.91 16.85 -14.22
C GLY A 166 -9.19 16.37 -13.53
N THR A 167 -9.72 15.25 -14.02
CA THR A 167 -10.95 14.63 -13.50
C THR A 167 -10.86 13.11 -13.55
N LEU A 168 -11.44 12.45 -12.56
CA LEU A 168 -11.63 11.00 -12.56
C LEU A 168 -13.04 10.64 -13.06
N SER A 169 -13.17 9.52 -13.77
CA SER A 169 -14.46 9.04 -14.28
C SER A 169 -15.43 8.59 -13.18
N ALA A 170 -14.92 8.21 -12.02
CA ALA A 170 -15.68 7.80 -10.85
C ALA A 170 -14.87 8.03 -9.56
N ALA A 171 -15.54 8.16 -8.42
CA ALA A 171 -14.89 8.25 -7.10
C ALA A 171 -14.56 6.87 -6.50
N THR A 172 -15.11 5.79 -7.06
CA THR A 172 -14.92 4.41 -6.59
C THR A 172 -14.86 3.44 -7.76
N GLY A 173 -14.09 2.37 -7.63
CA GLY A 173 -14.02 1.26 -8.59
C GLY A 173 -12.69 0.53 -8.51
N SER A 174 -12.55 -0.59 -9.24
CA SER A 174 -11.26 -1.26 -9.42
C SER A 174 -10.39 -0.61 -10.49
N SER A 175 -10.99 0.24 -11.32
CA SER A 175 -10.30 1.12 -12.24
C SER A 175 -11.07 2.40 -12.47
N VAL A 176 -10.35 3.49 -12.75
CA VAL A 176 -10.88 4.81 -13.07
C VAL A 176 -10.10 5.41 -14.22
N THR A 177 -10.75 6.23 -15.04
CA THR A 177 -10.08 6.99 -16.09
C THR A 177 -9.73 8.38 -15.57
N LEU A 178 -8.43 8.71 -15.55
CA LEU A 178 -7.93 10.07 -15.32
C LEU A 178 -7.90 10.83 -16.64
N THR A 179 -8.66 11.92 -16.71
CA THR A 179 -8.65 12.86 -17.83
C THR A 179 -7.83 14.09 -17.46
N ALA A 180 -6.81 14.38 -18.27
CA ALA A 180 -5.96 15.55 -18.10
C ALA A 180 -6.74 16.84 -18.41
N PRO A 181 -6.44 17.97 -17.75
CA PRO A 181 -7.00 19.26 -18.11
C PRO A 181 -6.60 19.65 -19.54
N ALA A 182 -7.37 20.56 -20.15
CA ALA A 182 -7.10 21.03 -21.51
C ALA A 182 -5.77 21.80 -21.65
N THR A 183 -5.28 22.40 -20.56
CA THR A 183 -4.02 23.17 -20.53
C THR A 183 -3.30 22.96 -19.20
N ASN A 184 -1.97 23.09 -19.19
CA ASN A 184 -1.15 23.01 -17.98
C ASN A 184 0.02 24.02 -17.98
N PRO A 185 -0.27 25.34 -18.05
CA PRO A 185 0.79 26.34 -18.05
C PRO A 185 1.58 26.29 -16.75
N ASN A 186 2.91 26.36 -16.86
CA ASN A 186 3.83 26.33 -15.71
C ASN A 186 3.66 25.11 -14.78
N CYS A 187 3.07 24.02 -15.28
CA CYS A 187 2.88 22.78 -14.51
C CYS A 187 1.97 22.89 -13.30
N ALA A 188 1.16 23.95 -13.24
CA ALA A 188 0.28 24.24 -12.11
C ALA A 188 -0.81 23.19 -11.89
N SER A 189 -1.13 22.41 -12.92
CA SER A 189 -2.18 21.39 -12.91
C SER A 189 -1.65 19.96 -12.83
N ASN A 190 -0.33 19.74 -12.69
CA ASN A 190 0.20 18.39 -12.39
C ASN A 190 -0.54 17.82 -11.18
N CYS A 191 -1.00 16.58 -11.27
CA CYS A 191 -1.90 16.03 -10.26
C CYS A 191 -1.25 14.92 -9.44
N THR A 192 -1.69 14.82 -8.19
CA THR A 192 -1.44 13.67 -7.32
C THR A 192 -2.76 12.92 -7.21
N VAL A 193 -2.76 11.65 -7.65
CA VAL A 193 -3.92 10.76 -7.52
C VAL A 193 -3.67 9.79 -6.38
N GLU A 194 -4.63 9.66 -5.49
CA GLU A 194 -4.59 8.72 -4.37
C GLU A 194 -5.61 7.61 -4.58
N MET A 195 -5.18 6.39 -4.28
CA MET A 195 -6.04 5.23 -4.10
C MET A 195 -6.28 5.05 -2.61
N VAL A 196 -7.54 5.05 -2.23
CA VAL A 196 -7.97 5.21 -0.85
C VAL A 196 -8.85 4.03 -0.45
N ARG A 197 -8.51 3.42 0.67
CA ARG A 197 -9.40 2.50 1.37
C ARG A 197 -10.37 3.31 2.21
N CYS A 198 -11.65 2.93 2.17
CA CYS A 198 -12.69 3.54 3.01
C CYS A 198 -12.87 5.04 2.83
N PRO A 199 -13.07 5.52 1.59
CA PRO A 199 -13.22 6.94 1.33
C PRO A 199 -14.40 7.53 2.11
N GLY A 200 -14.16 8.62 2.84
CA GLY A 200 -15.20 9.36 3.56
C GLY A 200 -15.60 8.82 4.94
N THR A 201 -14.88 7.83 5.48
CA THR A 201 -15.07 7.36 6.87
C THR A 201 -13.92 7.84 7.76
N GLU A 202 -14.05 7.66 9.08
CA GLU A 202 -12.95 7.92 10.02
C GLU A 202 -11.77 6.93 9.89
N TRP A 203 -11.96 5.85 9.13
CA TRP A 203 -10.99 4.78 8.88
C TRP A 203 -10.33 4.90 7.50
N GLU A 204 -10.50 6.06 6.86
CA GLU A 204 -9.93 6.33 5.55
C GLU A 204 -8.40 6.21 5.57
N THR A 205 -7.85 5.36 4.70
CA THR A 205 -6.41 5.14 4.59
C THR A 205 -5.97 5.26 3.13
N VAL A 206 -4.97 6.10 2.87
CA VAL A 206 -4.32 6.17 1.55
C VAL A 206 -3.43 4.95 1.40
N LEU A 207 -3.72 4.11 0.41
CA LEU A 207 -2.95 2.90 0.12
C LEU A 207 -1.76 3.19 -0.78
N ASP A 208 -1.96 4.02 -1.80
CA ASP A 208 -0.92 4.40 -2.75
C ASP A 208 -1.23 5.78 -3.36
N SER A 209 -0.19 6.44 -3.85
CA SER A 209 -0.23 7.80 -4.38
C SER A 209 0.69 7.94 -5.57
N VAL A 210 0.17 8.47 -6.67
CA VAL A 210 0.94 8.68 -7.91
C VAL A 210 0.91 10.13 -8.35
N ASN A 211 2.08 10.67 -8.69
CA ASN A 211 2.23 12.00 -9.27
C ASN A 211 2.27 11.90 -10.80
N ILE A 212 1.34 12.58 -11.47
CA ILE A 212 1.19 12.58 -12.92
C ILE A 212 1.38 13.99 -13.47
N ALA A 213 2.32 14.13 -14.41
CA ALA A 213 2.57 15.39 -15.09
C ALA A 213 1.74 15.50 -16.37
N PHE A 214 1.12 16.67 -16.59
CA PHE A 214 0.38 16.94 -17.83
C PHE A 214 1.20 17.81 -18.76
N ASN A 215 1.53 17.29 -19.94
CA ASN A 215 2.35 17.99 -20.91
C ASN A 215 1.51 18.54 -22.06
N GLN A 216 1.68 19.83 -22.35
CA GLN A 216 1.03 20.50 -23.49
C GLN A 216 2.05 20.85 -24.59
N TYR A 217 3.33 20.99 -24.22
CA TYR A 217 4.39 21.34 -25.15
C TYR A 217 4.85 20.11 -25.95
N THR A 218 4.81 20.21 -27.28
CA THR A 218 5.06 19.07 -28.19
C THR A 218 6.33 19.20 -29.04
N ALA A 219 7.09 20.29 -28.94
CA ALA A 219 8.33 20.42 -29.69
C ALA A 219 9.43 19.52 -29.10
N ALA A 220 10.31 19.03 -29.98
CA ALA A 220 11.39 18.08 -29.65
C ALA A 220 12.63 18.75 -29.03
N ASP A 221 12.45 19.86 -28.33
CA ASP A 221 13.54 20.57 -27.67
C ASP A 221 13.97 19.82 -26.40
N THR A 222 15.27 19.90 -26.05
CA THR A 222 15.77 19.34 -24.80
C THR A 222 15.17 20.10 -23.62
N ALA A 223 14.37 19.40 -22.82
CA ALA A 223 13.78 19.92 -21.60
C ALA A 223 14.61 19.54 -20.37
N PHE A 224 15.14 18.32 -20.34
CA PHE A 224 15.86 17.78 -19.18
C PHE A 224 17.12 17.07 -19.61
N ILE A 225 18.14 17.16 -18.75
CA ILE A 225 19.35 16.36 -18.86
C ILE A 225 19.45 15.52 -17.60
N THR A 226 19.43 14.21 -17.73
CA THR A 226 19.78 13.30 -16.64
C THR A 226 21.22 12.84 -16.81
N CYS A 227 21.78 12.33 -15.72
CA CYS A 227 23.10 11.74 -15.76
C CYS A 227 23.08 10.45 -14.96
N SER A 228 23.60 9.39 -15.57
CA SER A 228 23.74 8.08 -14.95
C SER A 228 25.17 7.59 -15.10
N GLY A 229 25.66 6.91 -14.07
CA GLY A 229 27.00 6.35 -14.02
C GLY A 229 27.57 6.42 -12.62
N ALA A 230 27.98 5.27 -12.09
CA ALA A 230 28.88 5.24 -10.95
C ALA A 230 30.26 5.74 -11.42
N PRO A 231 31.01 6.49 -10.59
CA PRO A 231 32.38 6.81 -10.91
C PRO A 231 33.18 5.51 -11.01
N VAL A 232 33.44 5.04 -12.23
CA VAL A 232 34.30 3.88 -12.45
C VAL A 232 35.74 4.31 -12.22
N PHE A 233 36.24 4.09 -11.00
CA PHE A 233 37.62 4.40 -10.63
C PHE A 233 38.60 3.42 -11.27
N ASN A 234 38.91 3.62 -12.54
CA ASN A 234 40.02 2.95 -13.20
C ASN A 234 41.28 3.82 -13.05
N CYS A 235 41.95 3.72 -11.90
CA CYS A 235 43.26 4.32 -11.70
C CYS A 235 44.34 3.30 -12.08
N TYR A 236 45.12 3.58 -13.12
CA TYR A 236 46.22 2.71 -13.55
C TYR A 236 47.47 3.00 -12.71
N LEU A 237 48.06 1.97 -12.10
CA LEU A 237 49.24 2.07 -11.22
C LEU A 237 50.51 2.61 -11.91
N SER A 238 50.56 2.67 -13.25
CA SER A 238 51.72 3.14 -14.02
C SER A 238 51.70 4.65 -14.37
N GLY A 239 50.80 5.41 -13.75
CA GLY A 239 50.69 6.85 -13.91
C GLY A 239 49.28 7.28 -13.55
N TRP A 240 49.14 8.00 -12.44
CA TRP A 240 47.91 8.39 -11.74
C TRP A 240 46.88 9.11 -12.62
N LYS A 241 46.23 8.36 -13.52
CA LYS A 241 45.12 8.81 -14.35
C LYS A 241 43.88 8.10 -13.88
N CYS A 242 42.98 8.84 -13.26
CA CYS A 242 41.67 8.34 -12.94
C CYS A 242 40.69 8.86 -13.99
N ASN A 243 39.96 7.94 -14.63
CA ASN A 243 38.95 8.29 -15.62
C ASN A 243 37.58 8.23 -14.96
N PHE A 244 36.83 9.33 -15.00
CA PHE A 244 35.43 9.34 -14.61
C PHE A 244 34.58 9.18 -15.86
N GLN A 245 33.62 8.27 -15.82
CA GLN A 245 32.74 7.98 -16.95
C GLN A 245 31.31 8.35 -16.55
N TYR A 246 30.74 9.32 -17.25
CA TYR A 246 29.36 9.74 -17.07
C TYR A 246 28.60 9.54 -18.37
N THR A 247 27.39 8.99 -18.26
CA THR A 247 26.44 8.94 -19.36
C THR A 247 25.40 10.03 -19.13
N TYR A 248 25.31 10.98 -20.04
CA TYR A 248 24.22 11.96 -20.03
C TYR A 248 23.10 11.47 -20.93
N GLY A 249 21.86 11.73 -20.53
CA GLY A 249 20.68 11.53 -21.36
C GLY A 249 19.94 12.85 -21.52
N TRP A 250 19.52 13.15 -22.75
CA TRP A 250 18.73 14.33 -23.09
C TRP A 250 17.29 13.89 -23.29
N TYR A 251 16.35 14.61 -22.68
CA TYR A 251 14.94 14.25 -22.69
C TYR A 251 14.08 15.44 -23.11
N GLY A 252 13.05 15.16 -23.90
CA GLY A 252 11.99 16.10 -24.21
C GLY A 252 11.04 16.30 -23.03
N CYS A 253 10.05 17.18 -23.20
CA CYS A 253 9.03 17.49 -22.19
C CYS A 253 8.18 16.28 -21.80
N ASP A 254 7.97 15.36 -22.74
CA ASP A 254 7.22 14.12 -22.58
C ASP A 254 8.06 12.98 -21.97
N GLY A 255 9.33 13.24 -21.63
CA GLY A 255 10.27 12.22 -21.15
C GLY A 255 10.83 11.33 -22.26
N THR A 256 10.56 11.61 -23.54
CA THR A 256 11.15 10.87 -24.65
C THR A 256 12.66 11.15 -24.72
N PRO A 257 13.53 10.12 -24.80
CA PRO A 257 14.95 10.31 -24.96
C PRO A 257 15.26 10.90 -26.34
N LEU A 258 15.88 12.07 -26.37
CA LEU A 258 16.34 12.75 -27.59
C LEU A 258 17.75 12.30 -28.00
N GLY A 259 18.50 11.75 -27.06
CA GLY A 259 19.83 11.21 -27.30
C GLY A 259 20.54 10.84 -26.01
N THR A 260 21.68 10.18 -26.18
CA THR A 260 22.67 9.94 -25.13
C THR A 260 24.06 10.28 -25.67
N THR A 261 24.96 10.67 -24.79
CA THR A 261 26.34 11.01 -25.12
C THR A 261 27.16 10.64 -23.91
N TYR A 262 28.29 10.02 -24.23
CA TYR A 262 29.20 9.47 -23.27
C TYR A 262 30.36 10.44 -23.07
N TYR A 263 30.55 10.89 -21.82
CA TYR A 263 31.67 11.75 -21.48
C TYR A 263 32.63 11.01 -20.55
N ALA A 264 33.86 10.82 -21.04
CA ALA A 264 34.98 10.36 -20.22
C ALA A 264 35.81 11.58 -19.81
N CYS A 265 35.68 12.00 -18.55
CA CYS A 265 36.57 13.00 -17.97
C CYS A 265 37.86 12.30 -17.53
N LYS A 266 38.99 12.66 -18.14
CA LYS A 266 40.31 12.21 -17.69
C LYS A 266 40.86 13.22 -16.69
N LEU A 267 40.97 12.83 -15.43
CA LEU A 267 41.72 13.60 -14.44
C LEU A 267 43.17 13.14 -14.48
N ASN A 268 44.06 13.98 -15.03
CA ASN A 268 45.50 13.78 -14.89
C ASN A 268 45.93 14.46 -13.58
N LEU A 269 46.17 13.66 -12.54
CA LEU A 269 46.80 14.16 -11.32
C LEU A 269 48.30 14.30 -11.59
N TYR A 270 48.71 15.48 -12.03
CA TYR A 270 50.13 15.83 -12.11
C TYR A 270 50.56 16.42 -10.76
N GLY A 271 51.11 15.56 -9.89
CA GLY A 271 51.68 15.99 -8.62
C GLY A 271 52.64 14.93 -8.07
N ASP A 272 53.94 15.26 -8.05
CA ASP A 272 55.06 14.46 -7.54
C ASP A 272 55.15 14.41 -6.00
N ALA A 273 54.03 14.53 -5.26
CA ALA A 273 54.06 14.72 -3.81
C ALA A 273 53.03 13.89 -3.04
N CYS A 274 53.08 12.55 -3.18
CA CYS A 274 52.37 11.62 -2.29
C CYS A 274 53.24 10.43 -1.86
N TRP A 275 54.54 10.64 -1.69
CA TRP A 275 55.39 9.71 -0.92
C TRP A 275 55.64 10.29 0.47
N GLY A 276 54.57 10.28 1.27
CA GLY A 276 54.60 10.46 2.72
C GLY A 276 53.47 9.61 3.28
N ALA A 277 53.81 8.64 4.12
CA ALA A 277 52.98 7.49 4.49
C ALA A 277 51.74 7.78 5.37
N ASP A 278 51.21 9.01 5.37
CA ASP A 278 50.06 9.42 6.21
C ASP A 278 48.95 10.13 5.40
N ALA A 279 48.64 9.64 4.21
CA ALA A 279 47.58 10.18 3.35
C ALA A 279 46.19 9.56 3.58
N ALA A 280 45.92 9.01 4.77
CA ALA A 280 44.60 8.49 5.13
C ALA A 280 43.61 9.60 5.56
N ASP A 281 44.09 10.80 5.92
CA ASP A 281 43.26 11.85 6.55
C ASP A 281 43.17 13.18 5.78
N TYR A 282 43.71 13.29 4.57
CA TYR A 282 43.68 14.56 3.81
C TYR A 282 42.49 14.69 2.86
N TRP A 283 41.26 14.59 3.40
CA TRP A 283 40.03 15.05 2.73
C TRP A 283 39.66 16.50 3.12
N GLY A 284 40.56 17.23 3.76
CA GLY A 284 40.41 18.63 4.10
C GLY A 284 41.07 19.56 3.07
N SER A 285 40.29 20.08 2.12
CA SER A 285 40.50 21.40 1.48
C SER A 285 41.72 21.67 0.58
N SER A 286 42.53 20.68 0.20
CA SER A 286 43.59 20.93 -0.80
C SER A 286 42.98 21.14 -2.18
N ALA A 287 42.97 22.40 -2.64
CA ALA A 287 42.58 22.77 -4.00
C ALA A 287 43.42 21.99 -5.03
N VAL A 288 42.85 20.89 -5.54
CA VAL A 288 43.34 20.25 -6.76
C VAL A 288 43.22 21.31 -7.84
N TYR A 289 44.35 21.84 -8.29
CA TYR A 289 44.41 22.63 -9.51
C TYR A 289 44.09 21.68 -10.67
N LEU A 290 42.80 21.50 -10.93
CA LEU A 290 42.31 21.13 -12.24
C LEU A 290 42.78 22.23 -13.19
N THR A 291 43.89 21.97 -13.86
CA THR A 291 44.27 22.72 -15.06
C THR A 291 43.24 22.35 -16.12
N ALA A 292 42.11 23.07 -16.12
CA ALA A 292 41.29 23.20 -17.30
C ALA A 292 42.21 23.64 -18.43
N CYS A 293 42.08 23.05 -19.62
CA CYS A 293 42.82 23.44 -20.82
C CYS A 293 42.70 24.96 -21.03
N ASN A 294 43.67 25.69 -20.51
CA ASN A 294 43.70 27.14 -20.55
C ASN A 294 44.38 27.50 -21.86
N GLY A 295 43.58 27.95 -22.83
CA GLY A 295 44.00 28.78 -23.97
C GLY A 295 45.37 28.49 -24.57
N GLY A 296 45.61 27.27 -25.01
CA GLY A 296 46.81 26.89 -25.73
C GLY A 296 46.42 26.01 -26.92
N VAL A 297 46.53 26.57 -28.12
CA VAL A 297 46.28 25.89 -29.39
C VAL A 297 47.15 24.63 -29.46
N GLY A 298 46.57 23.45 -29.22
CA GLY A 298 47.32 22.20 -29.33
C GLY A 298 46.63 21.00 -28.68
N ASN A 299 45.95 20.20 -29.50
CA ASN A 299 45.58 18.81 -29.25
C ASN A 299 44.45 18.52 -28.24
N CYS A 300 43.24 19.00 -28.55
CA CYS A 300 42.06 18.14 -28.47
C CYS A 300 41.78 17.62 -29.88
N GLY A 301 42.60 16.67 -30.34
CA GLY A 301 42.40 16.00 -31.62
C GLY A 301 41.22 15.04 -31.53
N ASN A 302 40.02 15.54 -31.81
CA ASN A 302 38.94 14.86 -32.53
C ASN A 302 37.71 15.79 -32.57
N THR A 303 37.52 16.45 -33.72
CA THR A 303 36.29 16.79 -34.48
C THR A 303 34.96 17.18 -33.82
N ALA A 304 34.81 17.20 -32.49
CA ALA A 304 33.66 17.75 -31.80
C ALA A 304 34.11 19.05 -31.11
N GLY A 305 33.72 20.19 -31.68
CA GLY A 305 34.04 21.50 -31.12
C GLY A 305 33.65 21.58 -29.64
N CYS A 306 34.56 22.08 -28.81
CA CYS A 306 34.24 22.38 -27.42
C CYS A 306 33.16 23.48 -27.40
N HIS A 307 31.95 23.14 -26.98
CA HIS A 307 30.87 24.13 -26.80
C HIS A 307 31.23 25.05 -25.63
N PRO A 308 31.32 26.38 -25.82
CA PRO A 308 31.86 27.31 -24.83
C PRO A 308 30.99 27.51 -23.56
N ASP A 309 29.77 26.98 -23.52
CA ASP A 309 28.82 27.24 -22.42
C ASP A 309 28.89 26.29 -21.21
N TYR A 310 29.81 25.31 -21.18
CA TYR A 310 29.67 24.14 -20.28
C TYR A 310 30.72 23.96 -19.17
N TYR A 311 31.60 24.93 -18.89
CA TYR A 311 32.63 24.74 -17.85
C TYR A 311 32.47 25.68 -16.66
N ASN A 312 31.57 25.30 -15.73
CA ASN A 312 31.72 25.72 -14.35
C ASN A 312 32.60 24.72 -13.60
N ARG A 313 33.61 25.23 -12.89
CA ARG A 313 34.70 24.49 -12.24
C ARG A 313 34.22 23.49 -11.17
N SER A 314 32.97 23.58 -10.76
CA SER A 314 32.28 22.69 -9.82
C SER A 314 31.83 21.35 -10.40
N GLU A 315 31.84 21.17 -11.73
CA GLU A 315 31.29 19.95 -12.37
C GLU A 315 32.26 18.75 -12.32
N CYS A 316 33.57 18.98 -12.21
CA CYS A 316 34.54 17.89 -12.07
C CYS A 316 34.68 17.36 -10.64
N SER A 317 34.08 18.02 -9.63
CA SER A 317 34.16 17.59 -8.22
C SER A 317 33.05 16.62 -7.79
N GLY A 318 32.37 15.95 -8.74
CA GLY A 318 31.92 14.58 -8.47
C GLY A 318 30.45 14.35 -8.10
N ALA A 319 29.53 15.24 -8.46
CA ALA A 319 28.11 14.89 -8.43
C ALA A 319 27.42 15.32 -9.73
N CYS A 320 27.00 14.31 -10.49
CA CYS A 320 26.24 14.52 -11.70
C CYS A 320 24.78 14.75 -11.31
N PHE A 321 24.32 16.00 -11.39
CA PHE A 321 22.95 16.35 -11.03
C PHE A 321 22.08 16.44 -12.28
N PRO A 322 20.82 15.97 -12.23
CA PRO A 322 19.84 16.28 -13.25
C PRO A 322 19.72 17.79 -13.43
N ARG A 323 19.58 18.27 -14.67
CA ARG A 323 19.45 19.69 -15.01
C ARG A 323 18.15 19.94 -15.75
N ASP A 324 17.45 20.98 -15.31
CA ASP A 324 16.33 21.58 -16.05
C ASP A 324 16.88 22.53 -17.12
N GLN A 325 16.58 22.23 -18.38
CA GLN A 325 16.98 23.02 -19.57
C GLN A 325 15.79 23.75 -20.20
N ARG A 326 14.60 23.70 -19.57
CA ARG A 326 13.40 24.29 -20.14
C ARG A 326 13.56 25.80 -20.29
N GLN A 327 13.30 26.27 -21.51
CA GLN A 327 13.20 27.70 -21.78
C GLN A 327 11.86 28.26 -21.28
N PRO A 328 11.74 29.59 -21.05
CA PRO A 328 10.48 30.19 -20.60
C PRO A 328 9.25 29.84 -21.46
N ALA A 329 9.43 29.71 -22.78
CA ALA A 329 8.37 29.29 -23.69
C ALA A 329 7.94 27.82 -23.48
N MET A 330 8.87 26.94 -23.14
CA MET A 330 8.57 25.54 -22.81
C MET A 330 7.80 25.47 -21.49
N ILE A 331 8.24 26.19 -20.46
CA ILE A 331 7.57 26.24 -19.15
C ILE A 331 6.15 26.80 -19.29
N ALA A 332 6.00 27.94 -19.96
CA ALA A 332 4.71 28.56 -20.22
C ALA A 332 3.80 27.69 -21.10
N GLY A 333 4.39 26.93 -22.04
CA GLY A 333 3.72 25.98 -22.91
C GLY A 333 3.37 24.64 -22.25
N GLY A 334 3.60 24.47 -20.94
CA GLY A 334 3.27 23.26 -20.19
C GLY A 334 4.22 22.10 -20.46
N CYS A 335 5.51 22.38 -20.62
CA CYS A 335 6.58 21.40 -20.55
C CYS A 335 6.88 21.12 -19.08
N CYS A 336 6.45 19.99 -18.58
CA CYS A 336 6.49 19.65 -17.16
C CYS A 336 7.42 18.48 -16.91
N PRO A 337 8.28 18.56 -15.87
CA PRO A 337 9.02 17.38 -15.48
C PRO A 337 7.96 16.38 -15.04
N GLY A 338 7.99 15.19 -15.62
CA GLY A 338 7.45 14.04 -14.91
C GLY A 338 8.13 13.91 -13.54
N PRO A 339 7.70 12.96 -12.70
CA PRO A 339 8.41 12.58 -11.47
C PRO A 339 9.78 11.92 -11.75
N LEU A 340 10.53 12.36 -12.76
CA LEU A 340 11.92 12.01 -13.05
C LEU A 340 12.90 12.60 -12.00
N TRP A 341 12.38 13.09 -10.88
CA TRP A 341 13.09 13.71 -9.76
C TRP A 341 12.62 13.09 -8.46
#